data_AF-A0AA50ZCW7-F1
#
_entry.id   AF-A0AA50ZCW7-F1
#
_cell.length_a   1.000
_cell.length_b   1.000
_cell.length_c   1.000
_cell.angle_alpha   90.00
_cell.angle_beta   90.00
_cell.angle_gamma   90.00
#
_symmetry.space_group_name_H-M   'P 1'
#
loop_
_entity.id
_entity.type
_entity.pdbx_description
1 polymer ?
#
loop_
_entity_poly.entity_id
_entity_poly.type
_entity_poly.pdbx_seq_one_letter_code
_entity_poly.pdbx_strand_id
1 'polypeptide(L)'
;MELSAEGKTPEYMALAGIKFKLSLPQFKDDPKLKEELLQGIKAGHMAPYYKEVCADLGWNFDQKLHDEMAKENQDRLAKFEEDDSETPVWQ
;
A
#
# COMPACT_ATOMS: atom_id res chain seq x y z
N MET A 1 -17.98 -15.06 6.21
CA MET A 1 -16.90 -14.34 5.51
C MET A 1 -17.03 -14.69 4.04
N GLU A 2 -17.72 -13.85 3.25
CA GLU A 2 -17.92 -14.14 1.83
C GLU A 2 -16.59 -14.01 1.08
N LEU A 3 -16.08 -15.13 0.60
CA LEU A 3 -15.02 -15.23 -0.39
C LEU A 3 -15.58 -14.84 -1.76
N SER A 4 -15.98 -13.59 -1.96
CA SER A 4 -16.51 -13.08 -3.23
C SER A 4 -15.46 -12.29 -4.01
N ALA A 5 -14.33 -12.93 -4.34
CA ALA A 5 -13.34 -12.37 -5.26
C ALA A 5 -12.57 -13.45 -6.03
N GLU A 6 -13.22 -14.52 -6.47
CA GLU A 6 -12.61 -15.45 -7.42
C GLU A 6 -12.50 -14.77 -8.81
N GLY A 7 -11.30 -14.36 -9.19
CA GLY A 7 -10.95 -14.02 -10.58
C GLY A 7 -10.52 -12.58 -10.87
N LYS A 8 -10.44 -11.68 -9.89
CA LYS A 8 -9.84 -10.34 -10.07
C LYS A 8 -8.46 -10.29 -9.46
N THR A 9 -7.46 -9.89 -10.25
CA THR A 9 -6.13 -9.57 -9.76
C THR A 9 -6.25 -8.50 -8.67
N PRO A 10 -5.79 -8.78 -7.44
CA PRO A 10 -5.84 -7.79 -6.38
C PRO A 10 -5.03 -6.55 -6.74
N GLU A 11 -5.49 -5.38 -6.29
CA GLU A 11 -4.85 -4.09 -6.58
C GLU A 11 -3.37 -4.06 -6.18
N TYR A 12 -3.00 -4.70 -5.05
CA TYR A 12 -1.61 -4.80 -4.60
C TYR A 12 -0.70 -5.53 -5.59
N MET A 13 -1.25 -6.47 -6.37
CA MET A 13 -0.49 -7.23 -7.36
C MET A 13 -0.17 -6.36 -8.60
N ALA A 14 -1.06 -5.44 -8.97
CA ALA A 14 -0.77 -4.44 -10.00
C ALA A 14 0.38 -3.51 -9.58
N LEU A 15 0.37 -3.04 -8.32
CA LEU A 15 1.44 -2.18 -7.77
C LEU A 15 2.80 -2.87 -7.75
N ALA A 16 2.84 -4.16 -7.41
CA ALA A 16 4.08 -4.95 -7.49
C ALA A 16 4.61 -5.04 -8.93
N GLY A 17 3.71 -5.20 -9.91
CA GLY A 17 4.05 -5.18 -11.33
C GLY A 17 4.65 -3.84 -11.77
N ILE A 18 4.10 -2.72 -11.31
CA ILE A 18 4.62 -1.37 -11.62
C ILE A 18 5.99 -1.16 -10.97
N LYS A 19 6.17 -1.54 -9.69
CA LYS A 19 7.48 -1.52 -9.00
C LYS A 19 8.53 -2.30 -9.80
N PHE A 20 8.18 -3.51 -10.26
CA PHE A 20 9.09 -4.30 -11.08
C PHE A 20 9.43 -3.62 -12.41
N LYS A 21 8.45 -3.07 -13.12
CA LYS A 21 8.70 -2.32 -14.35
C LYS A 21 9.68 -1.15 -14.10
N LEU A 22 9.47 -0.38 -13.05
CA LEU A 22 10.33 0.74 -12.66
C LEU A 22 11.76 0.31 -12.26
N SER A 23 11.97 -0.96 -11.88
CA SER A 23 13.32 -1.49 -11.65
C SER A 23 14.11 -1.71 -12.95
N LEU A 24 13.42 -1.82 -14.10
CA LEU A 24 14.05 -2.02 -15.39
C LEU A 24 14.64 -0.70 -15.92
N PRO A 25 15.87 -0.69 -16.48
CA PRO A 25 16.52 0.52 -16.97
C PRO A 25 15.69 1.31 -17.99
N GLN A 26 14.89 0.62 -18.80
CA GLN A 26 14.06 1.22 -19.86
C GLN A 26 12.85 2.02 -19.33
N PHE A 27 12.44 1.78 -18.09
CA PHE A 27 11.25 2.41 -17.48
C PHE A 27 11.57 3.15 -16.18
N LYS A 28 12.83 3.11 -15.71
CA LYS A 28 13.28 3.66 -14.42
C LYS A 28 12.86 5.11 -14.17
N ASP A 29 12.79 5.90 -15.24
CA ASP A 29 12.43 7.32 -15.18
C ASP A 29 11.10 7.66 -15.84
N ASP A 30 10.23 6.66 -16.06
CA ASP A 30 8.88 6.89 -16.56
C ASP A 30 8.02 7.59 -15.48
N PRO A 31 7.68 8.88 -15.65
CA PRO A 31 6.96 9.64 -14.63
C PRO A 31 5.54 9.11 -14.41
N LYS A 32 4.92 8.50 -15.42
CA LYS A 32 3.56 7.96 -15.31
C LYS A 32 3.52 6.75 -14.38
N LEU A 33 4.46 5.83 -14.57
CA LEU A 33 4.58 4.65 -13.71
C LEU A 33 4.93 5.04 -12.26
N LYS A 34 5.78 6.08 -12.08
CA LYS A 34 6.09 6.61 -10.74
C LYS A 34 4.84 7.14 -10.05
N GLU A 35 4.05 7.95 -10.76
CA GLU A 35 2.82 8.53 -10.24
C GLU A 35 1.78 7.46 -9.93
N GLU A 36 1.56 6.51 -10.84
CA GLU A 36 0.60 5.40 -10.68
C GLU A 36 0.93 4.54 -9.44
N LEU A 37 2.21 4.19 -9.27
CA LEU A 37 2.66 3.46 -8.08
C LEU A 37 2.43 4.26 -6.80
N LEU A 38 2.81 5.55 -6.80
CA LEU A 38 2.70 6.40 -5.62
C LEU A 38 1.23 6.66 -5.24
N GLN A 39 0.34 6.85 -6.22
CA GLN A 39 -1.09 7.02 -5.99
C GLN A 39 -1.70 5.76 -5.35
N GLY A 40 -1.36 4.57 -5.85
CA GLY A 40 -1.83 3.32 -5.25
C GLY A 40 -1.33 3.10 -3.83
N ILE A 41 -0.06 3.42 -3.57
CA ILE A 41 0.52 3.38 -2.22
C ILE A 41 -0.23 4.31 -1.25
N LYS A 42 -0.52 5.53 -1.67
CA LYS A 42 -1.27 6.52 -0.89
C LYS A 42 -2.70 6.08 -0.63
N ALA A 43 -3.40 5.58 -1.65
CA ALA A 43 -4.78 5.11 -1.53
C ALA A 43 -4.93 3.95 -0.52
N GLY A 44 -3.92 3.09 -0.42
CA GLY A 44 -3.88 1.99 0.54
C GLY A 44 -3.28 2.34 1.91
N HIS A 45 -2.81 3.57 2.14
CA HIS A 45 -2.02 3.96 3.32
C HIS A 45 -0.87 2.98 3.61
N MET A 46 -0.18 2.50 2.56
CA MET A 46 0.81 1.43 2.64
C MET A 46 2.20 1.96 3.03
N ALA A 47 2.32 2.56 4.22
CA ALA A 47 3.55 3.21 4.69
C ALA A 47 4.81 2.30 4.68
N PRO A 48 4.76 1.04 5.17
CA PRO A 48 5.93 0.16 5.12
C PRO A 48 6.38 -0.14 3.68
N TYR A 49 5.42 -0.37 2.78
CA TYR A 49 5.71 -0.66 1.38
C TYR A 49 6.29 0.57 0.65
N TYR A 50 5.82 1.78 0.96
CA TYR A 50 6.41 3.02 0.45
C TYR A 50 7.91 3.11 0.76
N LYS A 51 8.30 2.81 2.00
CA LYS A 51 9.70 2.83 2.45
C LYS A 51 10.56 1.85 1.66
N GLU A 52 10.08 0.63 1.45
CA GLU A 52 10.78 -0.38 0.64
C GLU A 52 10.90 0.03 -0.83
N VAL A 53 9.83 0.58 -1.42
CA VAL A 53 9.85 1.08 -2.80
C VAL A 53 10.87 2.20 -2.97
N CYS A 54 10.94 3.16 -2.04
CA CYS A 54 11.94 4.21 -2.08
C CYS A 54 13.37 3.66 -1.99
N ALA A 55 13.61 2.68 -1.11
CA ALA A 55 14.92 2.04 -0.97
C ALA A 55 15.32 1.29 -2.26
N ASP A 56 14.43 0.47 -2.81
CA ASP A 56 14.71 -0.40 -3.95
C ASP A 56 14.88 0.38 -5.26
N LEU A 57 14.07 1.43 -5.46
CA LEU A 57 14.12 2.25 -6.67
C LEU A 57 15.06 3.46 -6.55
N GLY A 58 15.66 3.66 -5.36
CA GLY A 58 16.55 4.78 -5.07
C GLY A 58 15.83 6.14 -5.12
N TRP A 59 14.56 6.18 -4.73
CA TRP A 59 13.79 7.43 -4.69
C TRP A 59 14.04 8.19 -3.39
N ASN A 60 13.87 9.52 -3.45
CA ASN A 60 13.88 10.34 -2.25
C ASN A 60 12.72 9.94 -1.35
N PHE A 61 13.05 9.61 -0.11
CA PHE A 61 12.08 9.23 0.91
C PHE A 61 11.47 10.47 1.55
N ASP A 62 10.15 10.62 1.46
CA ASP A 62 9.40 11.67 2.13
C ASP A 62 8.90 11.15 3.48
N GLN A 63 9.59 11.53 4.56
CA GLN A 63 9.24 11.15 5.93
C GLN A 63 7.84 11.64 6.32
N LYS A 64 7.45 12.84 5.87
CA LYS A 64 6.14 13.41 6.21
C LYS A 64 5.04 12.57 5.60
N LEU A 65 5.17 12.23 4.32
CA LEU A 65 4.20 11.35 3.64
C LEU A 65 4.12 9.97 4.29
N HIS A 66 5.25 9.40 4.70
CA HIS A 66 5.29 8.13 5.41
C HIS A 66 4.52 8.19 6.73
N ASP A 67 4.74 9.22 7.53
CA ASP A 67 4.13 9.35 8.86
C ASP A 67 2.61 9.61 8.76
N GLU A 68 2.18 10.37 7.77
CA GLU A 68 0.76 10.56 7.44
C GLU A 68 0.08 9.23 7.11
N MET A 69 0.69 8.41 6.22
CA MET A 69 0.14 7.09 5.89
C MET A 69 0.19 6.12 7.08
N ALA A 70 1.26 6.15 7.87
CA ALA A 70 1.39 5.27 9.03
C ALA A 70 0.33 5.56 10.10
N LYS A 71 0.06 6.85 10.35
CA LYS A 71 -0.97 7.28 11.29
C LYS A 71 -2.37 6.83 10.84
N GLU A 72 -2.74 7.08 9.59
CA GLU A 72 -4.05 6.65 9.07
C GLU A 72 -4.24 5.13 9.14
N ASN A 73 -3.17 4.37 8.90
CA ASN A 73 -3.22 2.91 9.04
C ASN A 73 -3.40 2.47 10.50
N GLN A 74 -2.73 3.13 11.45
CA GLN A 74 -2.90 2.88 12.88
C GLN A 74 -4.31 3.26 13.36
N ASP A 75 -4.83 4.41 12.95
CA ASP A 75 -6.17 4.88 13.31
C ASP A 75 -7.26 3.92 12.78
N ARG A 76 -7.06 3.35 11.58
CA ARG A 76 -7.95 2.31 11.03
C ARG A 76 -7.85 0.98 11.78
N LEU A 77 -6.64 0.55 12.15
CA LEU A 77 -6.45 -0.67 12.91
C LEU A 77 -7.10 -0.58 14.29
N ALA A 78 -6.95 0.54 14.99
CA ALA A 78 -7.58 0.77 16.29
C ALA A 78 -9.11 0.69 16.23
N LYS A 79 -9.73 1.19 15.15
CA LYS A 79 -11.18 1.03 14.92
C LYS A 79 -11.60 -0.42 14.76
N PHE A 80 -10.82 -1.23 14.04
CA PHE A 80 -11.12 -2.66 13.91
C PHE A 80 -10.97 -3.39 15.25
N GLU A 81 -9.99 -3.02 16.07
CA GLU A 81 -9.83 -3.58 17.42
C GLU A 81 -11.00 -3.20 18.34
N GLU A 82 -11.52 -1.97 18.23
CA GLU A 82 -12.72 -1.52 18.94
C GLU A 82 -13.96 -2.30 18.48
N ASP A 83 -14.21 -2.40 17.17
CA ASP A 83 -15.33 -3.14 16.59
C ASP A 83 -15.28 -4.66 16.91
N ASP A 84 -14.10 -5.28 16.85
CA ASP A 84 -13.92 -6.70 17.17
C ASP A 84 -14.17 -6.98 18.66
N SER A 85 -13.86 -6.03 19.54
CA SER A 85 -14.13 -6.14 20.99
C SER A 85 -15.62 -6.11 21.33
N GLU A 86 -16.47 -5.58 20.45
CA GLU A 86 -17.92 -5.56 20.60
C GLU A 86 -18.61 -6.83 20.10
N THR A 87 -17.89 -7.74 19.42
CA THR A 87 -18.46 -9.04 19.02
C THR A 87 -18.30 -10.06 20.16
N PRO A 88 -19.40 -10.53 20.79
CA PRO A 88 -19.30 -11.60 21.78
C PRO A 88 -18.86 -12.87 21.04
N VAL A 89 -17.70 -13.40 21.41
CA VAL A 89 -17.33 -14.77 21.06
C VAL A 89 -18.41 -15.67 21.69
N TRP A 90 -19.29 -16.22 20.86
CA TRP A 90 -20.44 -17.03 21.26
C TRP A 90 -20.05 -18.11 22.28
N GLN A 91 -20.84 -18.20 23.37
CA GLN A 91 -20.88 -19.34 24.29
C GLN A 91 -21.31 -20.62 23.57
#